data_AF-A0A3D3PNG9-F1
#
_entry.id   AF-A0A3D3PNG9-F1
#
_cell.length_a   1.000
_cell.length_b   1.000
_cell.length_c   1.000
_cell.angle_alpha   90.00
_cell.angle_beta   90.00
_cell.angle_gamma   90.00
#
_symmetry.space_group_name_H-M   'P 1'
#
loop_
_entity.id
_entity.type
_entity.pdbx_description
1 polymer ?
#
loop_
_entity_poly.entity_id
_entity_poly.type
_entity_poly.pdbx_seq_one_letter_code
_entity_poly.pdbx_strand_id
1 'polypeptide(L)' 'LRAEAVIGPTALRQDIKRRMDMHRQKLALYKQLEARDFPPDDASYEAQLRHLVLTAGVMFETLWIEWSEQALKVLAKK' A
#
# COMPACT_ATOMS: atom_id res chain seq x y z
N LEU A 1 -19.72 -12.97 0.69
CA LEU A 1 -19.47 -14.42 0.89
C LEU A 1 -19.60 -15.22 -0.41
N ARG A 2 -18.85 -14.87 -1.48
CA ARG A 2 -18.80 -15.68 -2.72
C ARG A 2 -17.39 -16.07 -3.17
N ALA A 3 -16.34 -15.58 -2.52
CA ALA A 3 -14.95 -15.99 -2.80
C ALA A 3 -14.39 -17.02 -1.79
N GLU A 4 -14.98 -17.16 -0.60
CA GLU A 4 -14.47 -18.08 0.43
C GLU A 4 -14.64 -19.56 0.08
N ALA A 5 -15.64 -19.91 -0.75
CA ALA A 5 -16.00 -21.31 -1.01
C ALA A 5 -15.03 -22.05 -1.96
N VAL A 6 -14.11 -21.35 -2.65
CA VAL A 6 -13.22 -21.96 -3.66
C VAL A 6 -11.76 -22.01 -3.22
N ILE A 7 -11.34 -21.12 -2.30
CA ILE A 7 -9.92 -20.94 -1.94
C ILE A 7 -9.62 -21.44 -0.51
N GLY A 8 -10.63 -21.57 0.37
CA GLY A 8 -10.40 -21.92 1.77
C GLY A 8 -9.76 -20.77 2.58
N PRO A 9 -10.05 -20.67 3.88
CA PRO A 9 -9.66 -19.53 4.71
C PRO A 9 -8.13 -19.33 4.79
N THR A 10 -7.36 -20.42 4.71
CA THR A 10 -5.90 -20.38 4.76
C THR A 10 -5.29 -19.73 3.51
N ALA A 11 -5.77 -20.06 2.31
CA ALA A 11 -5.21 -19.49 1.10
C ALA A 11 -5.67 -18.03 0.88
N LEU A 12 -6.84 -17.63 1.39
CA LEU A 12 -7.22 -16.21 1.46
C LEU A 12 -6.26 -15.41 2.36
N ARG A 13 -5.91 -15.94 3.54
CA ARG A 13 -4.93 -15.31 4.45
C ARG A 13 -3.55 -15.16 3.78
N GLN A 14 -3.11 -16.19 3.07
CA GLN A 14 -1.84 -16.17 2.33
C GLN A 14 -1.86 -15.15 1.18
N ASP A 15 -2.96 -15.06 0.42
CA ASP A 15 -3.08 -14.09 -0.68
C ASP A 15 -3.05 -12.65 -0.17
N ILE A 16 -3.79 -12.35 0.90
CA ILE A 16 -3.78 -11.01 1.53
C ILE A 16 -2.39 -10.66 2.02
N LYS A 17 -1.68 -11.59 2.68
CA LYS A 17 -0.31 -11.36 3.14
C LYS A 17 0.63 -11.05 1.97
N ARG A 18 0.56 -11.85 0.89
CA ARG A 18 1.37 -11.64 -0.31
C ARG A 18 1.13 -10.27 -0.93
N ARG A 19 -0.13 -9.85 -1.05
CA ARG A 19 -0.49 -8.52 -1.58
C ARG A 19 0.00 -7.41 -0.67
N MET A 20 -0.18 -7.54 0.64
CA MET A 20 0.30 -6.57 1.63
C MET A 20 1.82 -6.37 1.51
N ASP A 21 2.59 -7.44 1.33
CA ASP A 21 4.05 -7.33 1.16
C ASP A 21 4.42 -6.62 -0.15
N MET A 22 3.66 -6.82 -1.24
CA MET A 22 3.82 -6.05 -2.48
C MET A 22 3.54 -4.54 -2.27
N HIS A 23 2.47 -4.21 -1.54
CA HIS A 23 2.14 -2.81 -1.24
C HIS A 23 3.21 -2.16 -0.35
N ARG A 24 3.78 -2.90 0.62
CA ARG A 24 4.91 -2.41 1.44
C ARG A 24 6.16 -2.12 0.60
N GLN A 25 6.48 -2.97 -0.35
CA GLN A 25 7.61 -2.75 -1.27
C GLN A 25 7.39 -1.49 -2.12
N LYS A 26 6.18 -1.29 -2.66
CA LYS A 26 5.84 -0.07 -3.41
C LYS A 26 5.89 1.18 -2.55
N LEU A 27 5.35 1.13 -1.33
CA LEU A 27 5.41 2.25 -0.39
C LEU A 27 6.86 2.64 -0.08
N ALA A 28 7.74 1.66 0.15
CA ALA A 28 9.16 1.91 0.38
C ALA A 28 9.82 2.58 -0.84
N LEU A 29 9.52 2.10 -2.05
CA LEU A 29 10.00 2.71 -3.30
C LEU A 29 9.52 4.16 -3.43
N TYR A 30 8.22 4.43 -3.21
CA TYR A 30 7.69 5.79 -3.34
C TYR A 30 8.31 6.76 -2.32
N LYS A 31 8.55 6.31 -1.08
CA LYS A 31 9.25 7.13 -0.07
C LYS A 31 10.70 7.42 -0.45
N GLN A 32 11.39 6.46 -1.10
CA GLN A 32 12.74 6.68 -1.61
C GLN A 32 12.74 7.69 -2.76
N LEU A 33 11.79 7.58 -3.68
CA LEU A 33 11.61 8.54 -4.78
C LEU A 33 11.28 9.94 -4.23
N GLU A 34 10.41 10.02 -3.23
CA GLU A 34 10.04 11.27 -2.56
C GLU A 34 11.28 12.00 -2.01
N ALA A 35 12.09 11.29 -1.21
CA ALA A 35 13.28 11.85 -0.60
C ALA A 35 14.36 12.27 -1.62
N ARG A 36 14.42 11.59 -2.77
CA ARG A 36 15.42 11.87 -3.82
C ARG A 36 14.99 13.00 -4.75
N ASP A 37 13.72 13.01 -5.15
CA ASP A 37 13.22 13.82 -6.27
C ASP A 37 12.49 15.09 -5.80
N PHE A 38 12.19 15.23 -4.51
CA PHE A 38 11.47 16.36 -3.93
C PHE A 38 12.19 16.95 -2.71
N PRO A 39 13.39 17.54 -2.88
CA PRO A 39 14.05 18.27 -1.81
C PRO A 39 13.20 19.48 -1.38
N PRO A 40 13.26 19.89 -0.10
CA PRO A 40 12.40 20.93 0.47
C PRO A 40 12.56 22.33 -0.18
N ASP A 41 13.62 22.55 -0.96
CA ASP A 41 13.94 23.84 -1.56
C ASP A 41 13.36 24.01 -3.00
N ASP A 42 12.79 22.96 -3.61
CA ASP A 42 12.12 23.07 -4.93
C ASP A 42 10.62 23.34 -4.77
N ALA A 43 10.26 24.63 -4.77
CA ALA A 43 8.88 25.11 -4.66
C ALA A 43 8.19 25.34 -6.02
N SER A 44 8.75 24.86 -7.14
CA SER A 44 8.13 25.09 -8.46
C SER A 44 6.73 24.45 -8.56
N TYR A 45 5.81 25.09 -9.29
CA TYR A 45 4.45 24.59 -9.46
C TYR A 45 4.43 23.18 -10.09
N GLU A 46 5.34 22.90 -11.03
CA GLU A 46 5.47 21.58 -11.63
C GLU A 46 5.96 20.53 -10.62
N ALA A 47 6.93 20.86 -9.76
CA ALA A 47 7.36 19.98 -8.68
C ALA A 47 6.20 19.71 -7.70
N GLN A 48 5.40 20.71 -7.35
CA GLN A 48 4.22 20.52 -6.49
C GLN A 48 3.20 19.57 -7.12
N LEU A 49 2.92 19.70 -8.41
CA LEU A 49 2.01 18.79 -9.12
C LEU A 49 2.53 17.35 -9.15
N ARG A 50 3.82 17.16 -9.45
CA ARG A 50 4.44 15.82 -9.42
C ARG A 50 4.42 15.23 -8.00
N HIS A 51 4.67 16.05 -6.98
CA HIS A 51 4.63 15.63 -5.58
C HIS A 51 3.22 15.22 -5.15
N LEU A 52 2.20 15.94 -5.62
CA LEU A 52 0.80 15.60 -5.35
C LEU A 52 0.44 14.21 -5.90
N VAL A 53 0.88 13.88 -7.11
CA VAL A 53 0.66 12.55 -7.70
C VAL A 53 1.40 11.46 -6.92
N LEU A 54 2.65 11.70 -6.53
CA LEU A 54 3.41 10.76 -5.71
C LEU A 54 2.73 10.53 -4.35
N THR A 55 2.27 11.61 -3.71
CA THR A 55 1.55 11.56 -2.44
C THR A 55 0.27 10.74 -2.54
N ALA A 56 -0.50 10.88 -3.63
CA ALA A 56 -1.67 10.04 -3.87
C ALA A 56 -1.30 8.55 -3.95
N GLY A 57 -0.17 8.22 -4.59
CA GLY A 57 0.39 6.87 -4.60
C GLY A 57 0.73 6.37 -3.20
N VAL A 58 1.45 7.15 -2.41
CA VAL A 58 1.81 6.84 -1.01
C VAL A 58 0.55 6.59 -0.15
N MET A 59 -0.47 7.45 -0.28
CA MET A 59 -1.74 7.31 0.44
C MET A 59 -2.46 6.01 0.07
N PHE A 60 -2.51 5.67 -1.22
CA PHE A 60 -3.14 4.45 -1.70
C PHE A 60 -2.44 3.19 -1.16
N GLU A 61 -1.12 3.13 -1.25
CA GLU A 61 -0.35 1.99 -0.75
C GLU A 61 -0.49 1.84 0.77
N THR A 62 -0.49 2.98 1.51
CA THR A 62 -0.69 2.99 2.97
C THR A 62 -2.06 2.44 3.35
N LEU A 63 -3.12 2.89 2.68
CA LEU A 63 -4.48 2.40 2.90
C LEU A 63 -4.58 0.88 2.68
N TRP A 64 -3.97 0.36 1.62
CA TRP A 64 -3.98 -1.08 1.33
C TRP A 64 -3.25 -1.90 2.41
N ILE A 65 -2.15 -1.39 2.93
CA ILE A 65 -1.40 -2.05 4.01
C ILE A 65 -2.25 -2.08 5.29
N GLU A 66 -2.78 -0.93 5.71
CA GLU A 66 -3.60 -0.84 6.92
C GLU A 66 -4.85 -1.72 6.84
N TRP A 67 -5.54 -1.70 5.70
CA TRP A 67 -6.70 -2.56 5.47
C TRP A 67 -6.31 -4.04 5.50
N SER A 68 -5.19 -4.42 4.88
CA SER A 68 -4.71 -5.81 4.87
C SER A 68 -4.37 -6.30 6.28
N GLU A 69 -3.76 -5.46 7.12
CA GLU A 69 -3.49 -5.78 8.52
C GLU A 69 -4.78 -6.00 9.32
N GLN A 70 -5.80 -5.18 9.09
CA GLN A 70 -7.12 -5.36 9.71
C GLN A 70 -7.78 -6.67 9.23
N ALA A 71 -7.74 -6.95 7.93
CA ALA A 71 -8.30 -8.17 7.36
C ALA A 71 -7.61 -9.43 7.92
N LEU A 72 -6.28 -9.42 8.04
CA LEU A 72 -5.52 -10.51 8.64
C LEU A 72 -5.85 -10.72 10.12
N LYS A 73 -6.06 -9.64 10.89
CA LYS A 73 -6.52 -9.73 12.29
C LYS A 73 -7.90 -10.38 12.40
N VAL A 74 -8.82 -10.07 11.49
CA VAL A 74 -10.16 -10.71 11.46
C VAL A 74 -10.03 -12.19 11.10
N LEU A 75 -9.25 -12.52 10.07
CA LEU A 75 -9.06 -13.89 9.61
C LEU A 75 -8.31 -14.76 10.63
N ALA A 76 -7.51 -14.17 11.53
CA ALA A 76 -6.79 -14.89 12.59
C ALA A 76 -7.68 -15.33 13.77
N LYS A 77 -8.90 -14.79 13.91
CA LYS A 77 -9.85 -15.16 14.97
C LYS A 77 -10.65 -16.44 14.67
N LYS A 78 -10.36 -17.10 13.55
CA LYS A 78 -11.08 -18.25 13.01
C LYS A 78 -10.17 -19.46 12.88
#